data_AF-A0A220UJZ1-F1
#
_entry.id   AF-A0A220UJZ1-F1
#
_cell.length_a   1.000
_cell.length_b   1.000
_cell.length_c   1.000
_cell.angle_alpha   90.00
_cell.angle_beta   90.00
_cell.angle_gamma   90.00
#
_symmetry.space_group_name_H-M   'P 1'
#
loop_
_entity.id
_entity.type
_entity.pdbx_description
1 polymer ?
#
loop_
_entity_poly.entity_id
_entity_poly.type
_entity_poly.pdbx_seq_one_letter_code
_entity_poly.pdbx_strand_id
1 'polypeptide(L)'
;MEQLAFFEIPSPCIGVCQTDARGYCKGCLRSRDERFNWLHLTDAQKHDVIRLCHQRKRRRQLALYKARQQALELERAALNPKLDFAPQDAAELDLGDFDLEE
;
A
#
# COMPACT_ATOMS: atom_id res chain seq x y z
N MET A 1 -15.19 19.00 27.94
CA MET A 1 -14.52 20.26 27.56
C MET A 1 -14.45 20.24 26.04
N GLU A 2 -15.42 20.85 25.36
CA GLU A 2 -15.46 20.90 23.90
C GLU A 2 -14.65 22.12 23.44
N GLN A 3 -13.50 21.88 22.84
CA GLN A 3 -12.69 22.93 22.24
C GLN A 3 -13.47 23.45 21.02
N LEU A 4 -13.96 24.70 21.05
CA LEU A 4 -14.52 25.34 19.86
C LEU A 4 -13.41 25.51 18.83
N ALA A 5 -13.33 24.59 17.87
CA ALA A 5 -12.48 24.74 16.71
C ALA A 5 -13.09 25.82 15.82
N PHE A 6 -12.49 27.01 15.84
CA PHE A 6 -12.92 28.19 15.08
C PHE A 6 -12.63 28.09 13.57
N PHE A 7 -12.09 26.96 13.10
CA PHE A 7 -11.62 26.77 11.74
C PHE A 7 -12.54 25.84 10.96
N GLU A 8 -12.86 26.24 9.74
CA GLU A 8 -13.64 25.41 8.81
C GLU A 8 -12.89 24.12 8.48
N ILE A 9 -13.59 22.99 8.55
CA ILE A 9 -13.00 21.68 8.27
C ILE A 9 -12.79 21.54 6.76
N PRO A 10 -11.53 21.41 6.28
CA PRO A 10 -11.27 21.31 4.86
C PRO A 10 -11.77 19.97 4.31
N SER A 11 -12.32 20.01 3.09
CA SER A 11 -12.76 18.79 2.42
C SER A 11 -11.54 17.96 1.95
N PRO A 12 -11.51 16.63 2.14
CA PRO A 12 -10.42 15.76 1.70
C PRO A 12 -10.47 15.45 0.19
N CYS A 13 -11.16 16.27 -0.62
CA CYS A 13 -11.37 16.02 -2.04
C CYS A 13 -10.13 16.42 -2.85
N ILE A 14 -9.73 15.58 -3.82
CA ILE A 14 -8.60 15.85 -4.72
C ILE A 14 -9.03 16.21 -6.15
N GLY A 15 -10.31 16.58 -6.34
CA GLY A 15 -10.87 16.91 -7.66
C GLY A 15 -11.13 15.72 -8.59
N VAL A 16 -10.84 14.48 -8.15
CA VAL A 16 -11.08 13.26 -8.94
C VAL A 16 -12.30 12.52 -8.40
N CYS A 17 -13.39 12.47 -9.17
CA CYS A 17 -14.61 11.73 -8.84
C CYS A 17 -14.71 10.42 -9.63
N GLN A 18 -13.83 9.46 -9.34
CA GLN A 18 -13.93 8.11 -9.88
C GLN A 18 -14.27 7.12 -8.77
N THR A 19 -15.24 6.24 -8.99
CA THR A 19 -15.58 5.16 -8.06
C THR A 19 -14.74 3.91 -8.31
N ASP A 20 -14.38 3.25 -7.21
CA ASP A 20 -13.78 1.92 -7.18
C ASP A 20 -14.88 0.84 -7.17
N ALA A 21 -14.52 -0.42 -7.40
CA ALA A 21 -15.46 -1.56 -7.40
C ALA A 21 -16.23 -1.70 -6.08
N ARG A 22 -15.68 -1.20 -4.97
CA ARG A 22 -16.31 -1.19 -3.64
C ARG A 22 -17.20 0.04 -3.38
N GLY A 23 -17.37 0.95 -4.35
CA GLY A 23 -18.19 2.15 -4.21
C GLY A 23 -17.52 3.34 -3.51
N TYR A 24 -16.20 3.28 -3.24
CA TYR A 24 -15.43 4.39 -2.69
C TYR A 24 -14.78 5.23 -3.79
N CYS A 25 -14.53 6.51 -3.51
CA CYS A 25 -13.76 7.37 -4.40
C CYS A 25 -12.29 6.92 -4.49
N LYS A 26 -11.74 6.75 -5.69
CA LYS A 26 -10.33 6.34 -5.89
C LYS A 26 -9.32 7.30 -5.27
N GLY A 27 -9.66 8.59 -5.19
CA GLY A 27 -8.84 9.65 -4.63
C GLY A 27 -9.03 9.85 -3.14
N CYS A 28 -10.18 10.39 -2.74
CA CYS A 28 -10.46 10.76 -1.35
C CYS A 28 -10.98 9.61 -0.48
N LEU A 29 -11.36 8.46 -1.07
CA LEU A 29 -11.88 7.28 -0.36
C LEU A 29 -13.15 7.51 0.46
N ARG A 30 -13.90 8.56 0.12
CA ARG A 30 -15.28 8.74 0.56
C ARG A 30 -16.23 7.76 -0.10
N SER A 31 -17.25 7.35 0.63
CA SER A 31 -18.41 6.66 0.06
C SER A 31 -19.26 7.64 -0.76
N ARG A 32 -20.20 7.10 -1.54
CA ARG A 32 -21.15 7.92 -2.30
C ARG A 32 -22.01 8.81 -1.38
N ASP A 33 -22.51 8.25 -0.29
CA ASP A 33 -23.38 8.95 0.66
C ASP A 33 -22.62 10.05 1.42
N GLU A 34 -21.37 9.78 1.82
CA GLU A 34 -20.50 10.77 2.47
C GLU A 34 -20.20 11.98 1.58
N ARG A 35 -20.25 11.83 0.25
CA ARG A 35 -20.08 12.95 -0.69
C ARG A 35 -21.34 13.80 -0.79
N PHE A 36 -22.51 13.17 -0.97
CA PHE A 36 -23.77 13.91 -1.11
C PHE A 36 -24.18 14.61 0.18
N ASN A 37 -23.94 13.98 1.32
CA ASN A 37 -24.36 14.53 2.61
C ASN A 37 -23.34 15.48 3.23
N TRP A 38 -22.18 15.74 2.59
CA TRP A 38 -21.08 16.52 3.19
C TRP A 38 -21.50 17.89 3.74
N LEU A 39 -22.38 18.60 3.02
CA LEU A 39 -22.89 19.91 3.43
C LEU A 39 -23.86 19.85 4.62
N HIS A 40 -24.48 18.69 4.84
CA HIS A 40 -25.46 18.45 5.91
C HIS A 40 -24.84 17.84 7.17
N LEU A 41 -23.57 17.46 7.14
CA LEU A 41 -22.88 16.87 8.28
C LEU A 41 -22.49 17.92 9.32
N THR A 42 -22.57 17.56 10.60
CA THR A 42 -22.01 18.36 11.69
C THR A 42 -20.48 18.31 11.66
N ASP A 43 -19.82 19.25 12.32
CA ASP A 43 -18.36 19.33 12.29
C ASP A 43 -17.70 18.09 12.92
N ALA A 44 -18.31 17.51 13.96
CA ALA A 44 -17.88 16.22 14.51
C ALA A 44 -17.94 15.10 13.46
N GLN A 45 -19.06 15.01 12.73
CA GLN A 45 -19.22 14.01 11.66
C GLN A 45 -18.25 14.24 10.50
N LYS A 46 -17.97 15.50 10.15
CA LYS A 46 -16.97 15.85 9.13
C LYS A 46 -15.59 15.34 9.52
N HIS A 47 -15.20 15.52 10.78
CA HIS A 47 -13.96 15.00 11.35
C HIS A 47 -13.89 13.47 11.28
N ASP A 48 -14.99 12.80 11.61
CA ASP A 48 -15.08 11.34 11.56
C ASP A 48 -14.96 10.82 10.13
N VAL A 49 -15.61 11.45 9.16
CA VAL A 49 -15.48 11.09 7.74
C VAL A 49 -14.02 11.23 7.29
N ILE A 50 -13.33 12.30 7.66
CA ILE A 50 -11.91 12.50 7.33
C ILE A 50 -11.04 11.40 7.98
N ARG A 51 -11.27 11.09 9.26
CA ARG A 51 -10.59 10.00 9.98
C ARG A 51 -10.78 8.66 9.25
N LEU A 52 -12.01 8.34 8.86
CA LEU A 52 -12.34 7.11 8.11
C LEU A 52 -11.66 7.08 6.74
N CYS A 53 -11.62 8.21 6.02
CA CYS A 53 -10.93 8.31 4.73
C CYS A 53 -9.44 8.00 4.89
N HIS A 54 -8.77 8.57 5.90
CA HIS A 54 -7.37 8.26 6.21
C HIS A 54 -7.16 6.79 6.58
N GLN A 55 -8.04 6.22 7.40
CA GLN A 55 -7.96 4.81 7.77
C GLN A 55 -8.12 3.89 6.54
N ARG A 56 -9.10 4.16 5.68
CA ARG A 56 -9.31 3.43 4.41
C ARG A 56 -8.07 3.56 3.51
N LYS A 57 -7.47 4.75 3.41
CA LYS A 57 -6.24 4.99 2.62
C LYS A 57 -5.08 4.15 3.11
N ARG A 58 -4.84 4.16 4.42
CA ARG A 58 -3.77 3.37 5.07
C ARG A 58 -3.98 1.87 4.83
N ARG A 59 -5.21 1.36 5.01
CA ARG A 59 -5.53 -0.06 4.74
C ARG A 59 -5.26 -0.44 3.29
N ARG A 60 -5.66 0.40 2.32
CA ARG A 60 -5.40 0.15 0.90
C ARG A 60 -3.90 0.13 0.59
N GLN A 61 -3.14 1.09 1.11
CA GLN A 61 -1.69 1.15 0.93
C GLN A 61 -0.98 -0.08 1.51
N LEU A 62 -1.35 -0.50 2.73
CA LEU A 62 -0.79 -1.70 3.35
C LEU A 62 -1.11 -2.97 2.57
N ALA A 63 -2.34 -3.11 2.07
CA ALA A 63 -2.73 -4.25 1.23
C ALA A 63 -1.91 -4.31 -0.06
N LEU A 64 -1.70 -3.18 -0.73
CA LEU A 64 -0.87 -3.09 -1.94
C LEU A 64 0.60 -3.42 -1.66
N TYR A 65 1.14 -2.92 -0.53
CA TYR A 65 2.51 -3.23 -0.11
C TYR A 65 2.70 -4.73 0.12
N LYS A 66 1.80 -5.36 0.87
CA LYS A 66 1.85 -6.82 1.13
C LYS A 66 1.72 -7.64 -0.16
N ALA A 67 0.79 -7.28 -1.04
CA ALA A 67 0.62 -7.95 -2.32
C ALA A 67 1.88 -7.86 -3.19
N ARG A 68 2.55 -6.69 -3.19
CA ARG A 68 3.83 -6.50 -3.89
C ARG A 68 4.94 -7.39 -3.29
N GLN A 69 5.06 -7.42 -1.96
CA GLN A 69 6.05 -8.28 -1.29
C GLN A 69 5.84 -9.75 -1.63
N GLN A 70 4.60 -10.21 -1.59
CA GLN A 70 4.24 -11.59 -1.96
C GLN A 70 4.57 -11.90 -3.42
N ALA A 71 4.31 -10.98 -4.34
CA ALA A 71 4.66 -11.16 -5.75
C ALA A 71 6.19 -11.32 -5.94
N LEU A 72 6.99 -10.48 -5.26
CA LEU A 72 8.45 -10.58 -5.31
C LEU A 72 8.97 -11.88 -4.68
N GLU A 73 8.36 -12.32 -3.59
CA GLU A 73 8.72 -13.59 -2.94
C GLU A 73 8.41 -14.79 -3.85
N LEU A 74 7.26 -14.79 -4.52
CA LEU A 74 6.89 -15.82 -5.49
C LEU A 74 7.84 -15.82 -6.70
N GLU A 75 8.20 -14.64 -7.21
CA GLU A 75 9.18 -14.49 -8.29
C GLU A 75 10.55 -15.03 -7.88
N ARG A 76 11.02 -14.67 -6.68
CA ARG A 76 12.27 -15.20 -6.11
C ARG A 76 12.20 -16.71 -5.93
N ALA A 77 11.10 -17.24 -5.39
CA ALA A 77 10.90 -18.67 -5.22
C ALA A 77 10.87 -19.42 -6.56
N ALA A 78 10.38 -18.79 -7.64
CA ALA A 78 10.42 -19.33 -8.99
C ALA A 78 11.82 -19.27 -9.64
N LEU A 79 12.68 -18.34 -9.22
CA LEU A 79 14.08 -18.26 -9.66
C LEU A 79 15.00 -19.23 -8.90
N ASN A 80 14.76 -19.46 -7.61
CA ASN A 80 15.55 -20.38 -6.79
C ASN A 80 15.76 -21.79 -7.41
N PRO A 81 14.77 -22.48 -8.00
CA PRO A 81 15.01 -23.79 -8.63
C PRO A 81 15.84 -23.71 -9.92
N LYS A 82 16.06 -22.51 -10.50
CA LYS A 82 17.01 -22.31 -11.61
C LYS A 82 18.44 -22.06 -11.13
N LEU A 83 18.62 -21.79 -9.83
CA LEU A 83 19.91 -21.66 -9.17
C LEU A 83 20.15 -22.93 -8.35
N ASP A 84 20.38 -24.03 -9.06
CA ASP A 84 20.73 -25.30 -8.44
C ASP A 84 22.18 -25.23 -7.92
N PHE A 85 22.33 -24.71 -6.70
CA PHE A 85 23.55 -24.81 -5.90
C PHE A 85 23.61 -26.15 -5.15
N ALA A 86 22.90 -27.21 -5.61
CA ALA A 86 23.25 -28.55 -5.15
C ALA A 86 24.78 -28.68 -5.27
N PRO A 87 25.46 -29.20 -4.24
CA PRO A 87 26.87 -29.44 -4.33
C PRO A 87 27.05 -30.41 -5.49
N GLN A 88 27.48 -29.87 -6.64
CA GLN A 88 28.20 -30.64 -7.63
C GLN A 88 29.31 -31.28 -6.82
N ASP A 89 29.38 -32.61 -6.86
CA ASP A 89 30.33 -33.40 -6.09
C ASP A 89 31.64 -32.62 -5.98
N ALA A 90 32.08 -32.32 -4.75
CA ALA A 90 33.24 -31.43 -4.49
C ALA A 90 34.55 -31.88 -5.18
N ALA A 91 34.51 -32.99 -5.92
CA ALA A 91 35.53 -33.52 -6.79
C ALA A 91 35.63 -32.83 -8.17
N GLU A 92 34.66 -32.00 -8.60
CA GLU A 92 34.67 -31.39 -9.95
C GLU A 92 34.94 -29.86 -9.97
N LEU A 93 35.04 -29.22 -8.79
CA LEU A 93 35.39 -27.81 -8.68
C LEU A 93 36.92 -27.65 -8.62
N ASP A 94 37.56 -27.60 -9.79
CA ASP A 94 38.98 -27.25 -9.91
C ASP A 94 39.18 -25.74 -9.73
N LEU A 95 39.39 -25.33 -8.49
CA LEU A 95 39.77 -23.98 -8.08
C LEU A 95 41.30 -23.74 -8.16
N GLY A 96 42.04 -24.63 -8.83
CA GLY A 96 43.51 -24.60 -8.91
C GLY A 96 44.09 -23.50 -9.81
N ASP A 97 43.27 -22.74 -10.55
CA ASP A 97 43.73 -21.77 -11.56
C ASP A 97 43.64 -20.30 -11.09
N PHE A 98 43.43 -20.04 -9.79
CA PHE A 98 43.53 -18.68 -9.24
C PHE A 98 44.93 -18.43 -8.67
N ASP A 99 45.91 -18.32 -9.58
CA ASP A 99 47.25 -17.83 -9.25
C ASP A 99 47.19 -16.31 -9.04
N LEU A 100 47.28 -15.90 -7.77
CA LEU A 100 47.59 -14.53 -7.38
C LEU A 100 49.10 -14.33 -7.54
N GLU A 101 49.53 -13.95 -8.74
CA GLU A 101 50.86 -13.36 -8.90
C GLU A 101 50.90 -11.99 -8.22
N GLU A 102 51.95 -11.80 -7.42
CA GLU A 102 52.27 -10.65 -6.56
C GLU A 102 52.51 -9.33 -7.32
#